data_AF-A0A9X2P7N1-F1
#
_entry.id   AF-A0A9X2P7N1-F1
#
_cell.length_a   1.000
_cell.length_b   1.000
_cell.length_c   1.000
_cell.angle_alpha   90.00
_cell.angle_beta   90.00
_cell.angle_gamma   90.00
#
_symmetry.space_group_name_H-M   'P 1'
#
loop_
_entity.id
_entity.type
_entity.pdbx_description
1 polymer ?
#
loop_
_entity_poly.entity_id
_entity_poly.type
_entity_poly.pdbx_seq_one_letter_code
_entity_poly.pdbx_strand_id
1 'polypeptide(L)'
;MLDSAIALTVILFVLSIVSEKFIQLIRSYPHTFSIILIAIAAFFFYRAIILFSYVFGNSVFDLLIIYILNLTLLAFSFVFLSAHRWNWIYGTKLSRFLFIVAWILILIWALCESAYSLYPFVGGIILFSSLISLGMRHDTISIGSKRVDLKFFKRIKKDFVVRKEVEDKEKKENEITVLSILIGVVIAFAFKANFFKLIKDFEKNSQKITIGWEEGEFPLKNIFSNQKPYFEESWTFDPIFLIGIFLTGFFLSFGSKFFHDLLDRLYYAKKANQALNDPEILNQTSAAKVSEFVESYNVEKTYHKYKSLLLNEPGIMGVSIQRKELVNRWVDYLMISLEGNHNGSFEEKVRSIIRDFEIPIQFESNVGKVELTSGISFKDSIENASTPKNKGSIAIEVYKEDKPNIKYLLTCFHVVKHPNHNWSGQLSNNPLDNRVIIGSGGKDNGTVINALRSSVWECALIEVDEFNSISPLQNLINMVIKEPRVLDKKDLSQDAFMFSRKKNSNQKGELLSHSCSFELDFPGDTNPFQMYDLIKVWNKQNQSPIQDFGDSGNLLYDDNGFALGIVFAKSNQFTYAMNINFPLNYFNVKIRKP
;
A
#
# COMPACT_ATOMS: atom_id res chain seq x y z
N MET A 1 8.44 15.78 20.08
CA MET A 1 9.19 15.72 18.81
C MET A 1 8.58 14.74 17.82
N LEU A 2 8.38 13.47 18.18
CA LEU A 2 7.85 12.49 17.22
C LEU A 2 6.39 12.76 16.78
N ASP A 3 5.52 13.17 17.70
CA ASP A 3 4.15 13.58 17.35
C ASP A 3 4.12 14.77 16.40
N SER A 4 5.00 15.74 16.63
CA SER A 4 5.22 16.89 15.74
C SER A 4 5.68 16.45 14.34
N ALA A 5 6.59 15.49 14.25
CA ALA A 5 7.05 14.93 12.98
C ALA A 5 5.94 14.16 12.26
N ILE A 6 5.12 13.38 12.98
CA ILE A 6 3.95 12.70 12.41
C ILE A 6 2.97 13.71 11.84
N ALA A 7 2.60 14.74 12.61
CA ALA A 7 1.64 15.74 12.18
C ALA A 7 2.15 16.58 10.99
N LEU A 8 3.44 16.93 10.97
CA LEU A 8 4.08 17.56 9.81
C LEU A 8 3.99 16.65 8.58
N THR A 9 4.29 15.37 8.75
CA THR A 9 4.22 14.38 7.68
C THR A 9 2.80 14.20 7.16
N VAL A 10 1.78 14.25 8.02
CA VAL A 10 0.36 14.20 7.62
C VAL A 10 -0.01 15.43 6.77
N ILE A 11 0.42 16.63 7.15
CA ILE A 11 0.16 17.84 6.35
C ILE A 11 0.83 17.74 4.99
N LEU A 12 2.10 17.35 4.95
CA LEU A 12 2.84 17.18 3.69
C LEU A 12 2.22 16.06 2.84
N PHE A 13 1.72 14.98 3.45
CA PHE A 13 0.98 13.92 2.76
C PHE A 13 -0.28 14.47 2.08
N VAL A 14 -1.12 15.20 2.80
CA VAL A 14 -2.35 15.80 2.24
C VAL A 14 -2.02 16.74 1.09
N LEU A 15 -1.05 17.65 1.26
CA LEU A 15 -0.61 18.55 0.19
C LEU A 15 -0.01 17.79 -1.00
N SER A 16 0.66 16.65 -0.76
CA SER A 16 1.23 15.82 -1.83
C SER A 16 0.15 15.14 -2.67
N ILE A 17 -0.97 14.72 -2.06
CA ILE A 17 -2.14 14.19 -2.78
C ILE A 17 -2.73 15.28 -3.69
N VAL A 18 -2.87 16.50 -3.17
CA VAL A 18 -3.34 17.64 -3.97
C VAL A 18 -2.41 17.87 -5.15
N SER A 19 -1.08 17.91 -4.91
CA SER A 19 -0.06 18.03 -5.96
C SER A 19 -0.17 16.95 -7.02
N GLU A 20 -0.31 15.69 -6.60
CA GLU A 20 -0.46 14.56 -7.51
C GLU A 20 -1.70 14.71 -8.40
N LYS A 21 -2.84 15.16 -7.85
CA LYS A 21 -4.06 15.40 -8.62
C LYS A 21 -3.91 16.54 -9.62
N PHE A 22 -3.23 17.62 -9.25
CA PHE A 22 -2.90 18.69 -10.19
C PHE A 22 -1.99 18.19 -11.31
N ILE A 23 -0.94 17.41 -11.00
CA ILE A 23 -0.06 16.81 -12.00
C ILE A 23 -0.86 15.89 -12.94
N GLN A 24 -1.75 15.05 -12.41
CA GLN A 24 -2.63 14.18 -13.20
C GLN A 24 -3.55 14.99 -14.13
N LEU A 25 -4.10 16.10 -13.65
CA LEU A 25 -4.94 17.00 -14.44
C LEU A 25 -4.14 17.64 -15.59
N ILE A 26 -2.96 18.17 -15.30
CA ILE A 26 -2.06 18.80 -16.29
C ILE A 26 -1.68 17.80 -17.39
N ARG A 27 -1.33 16.58 -16.99
CA ARG A 27 -0.94 15.51 -17.92
C ARG A 27 -2.09 15.01 -18.79
N SER A 28 -3.32 15.06 -18.27
CA SER A 28 -4.53 14.71 -19.01
C SER A 28 -4.92 15.81 -20.02
N TYR A 29 -4.65 17.09 -19.70
CA TYR A 29 -5.04 18.23 -20.53
C TYR A 29 -3.88 19.21 -20.80
N PRO A 30 -2.77 18.77 -21.42
CA PRO A 30 -1.57 19.59 -21.55
C PRO A 30 -1.78 20.86 -22.39
N HIS A 31 -2.68 20.81 -23.38
CA HIS A 31 -3.03 21.97 -24.20
C HIS A 31 -3.90 22.98 -23.45
N THR A 32 -4.92 22.51 -22.72
CA THR A 32 -5.77 23.39 -21.90
C THR A 32 -4.98 24.03 -20.77
N PHE A 33 -4.11 23.26 -20.11
CA PHE A 33 -3.27 23.78 -19.04
C PHE A 33 -2.29 24.86 -19.51
N SER A 34 -1.67 24.64 -20.67
CA SER A 34 -0.87 25.65 -21.37
C SER A 34 -1.63 26.98 -21.57
N ILE A 35 -2.90 26.91 -21.99
CA ILE A 35 -3.76 28.10 -22.17
C ILE A 35 -4.06 28.77 -20.82
N ILE A 36 -4.35 27.98 -19.78
CA ILE A 36 -4.60 28.49 -18.42
C ILE A 36 -3.37 29.20 -17.87
N LEU A 37 -2.16 28.64 -18.04
CA LEU A 37 -0.91 29.28 -17.64
C LEU A 37 -0.68 30.61 -18.37
N ILE A 38 -0.96 30.68 -19.67
CA ILE A 38 -0.89 31.93 -20.43
C ILE A 38 -1.88 32.95 -19.88
N ALA A 39 -3.12 32.54 -19.59
CA ALA A 39 -4.14 33.44 -19.03
C ALA A 39 -3.74 33.97 -17.65
N ILE A 40 -3.21 33.10 -16.79
CA ILE A 40 -2.69 33.46 -15.47
C ILE A 40 -1.50 34.41 -15.60
N ALA A 41 -0.54 34.12 -16.47
CA ALA A 41 0.62 34.98 -16.72
C ALA A 41 0.19 36.37 -17.23
N ALA A 42 -0.73 36.42 -18.20
CA ALA A 42 -1.27 37.67 -18.73
C ALA A 42 -2.01 38.48 -17.64
N PHE A 43 -2.77 37.80 -16.78
CA PHE A 43 -3.45 38.42 -15.65
C PHE A 43 -2.45 39.03 -14.65
N PHE A 44 -1.44 38.27 -14.24
CA PHE A 44 -0.40 38.75 -13.32
C PHE A 44 0.42 39.88 -13.91
N PHE A 45 0.72 39.81 -15.21
CA PHE A 45 1.42 40.86 -15.93
C PHE A 45 0.63 42.17 -15.97
N TYR A 46 -0.66 42.11 -16.31
CA TYR A 46 -1.55 43.28 -16.28
C TYR A 46 -1.60 43.91 -14.88
N ARG A 47 -1.63 43.09 -13.83
CA ARG A 47 -1.62 43.58 -12.45
C ARG A 47 -0.28 44.15 -12.02
N ALA A 48 0.83 43.58 -12.45
CA ALA A 48 2.17 44.14 -12.23
C ALA A 48 2.28 45.54 -12.85
N ILE A 49 1.72 45.74 -14.05
CA ILE A 49 1.64 47.06 -14.69
C ILE A 49 0.84 48.06 -13.85
N ILE A 50 -0.33 47.67 -13.34
CA ILE A 50 -1.14 48.53 -12.47
C ILE A 50 -0.38 48.87 -11.18
N LEU A 51 0.26 47.88 -10.55
CA LEU A 51 1.03 48.11 -9.34
C LEU A 51 2.19 49.07 -9.59
N PHE A 52 2.90 48.88 -10.70
CA PHE A 52 3.98 49.73 -11.14
C PHE A 52 3.50 51.17 -11.41
N SER A 53 2.32 51.36 -12.01
CA SER A 53 1.75 52.70 -12.22
C SER A 53 1.33 53.40 -10.93
N TYR A 54 0.95 52.66 -9.89
CA TYR A 54 0.67 53.23 -8.57
C TYR A 54 1.94 53.62 -7.80
N VAL A 55 3.02 52.84 -7.91
CA VAL A 55 4.26 53.04 -7.15
C VAL A 55 5.07 54.24 -7.66
N PHE A 56 5.15 54.45 -8.97
CA PHE A 56 6.07 55.44 -9.56
C PHE A 56 5.50 56.85 -9.73
N GLY A 57 4.25 57.10 -9.33
CA GLY A 57 3.64 58.43 -9.40
C GLY A 57 3.47 58.98 -10.83
N ASN A 58 2.86 60.16 -10.94
CA ASN A 58 2.30 60.73 -12.19
C ASN A 58 3.29 61.08 -13.33
N SER A 59 4.48 60.47 -13.47
CA SER A 59 5.18 60.52 -14.77
C SER A 59 4.47 59.59 -15.76
N VAL A 60 3.26 60.02 -16.15
CA VAL A 60 2.39 59.34 -17.11
C VAL A 60 3.17 58.96 -18.37
N PHE A 61 4.21 59.73 -18.71
CA PHE A 61 5.04 59.51 -19.88
C PHE A 61 5.94 58.26 -19.80
N ASP A 62 6.67 58.05 -18.69
CA ASP A 62 7.53 56.87 -18.54
C ASP A 62 6.67 55.60 -18.38
N LEU A 63 5.56 55.72 -17.67
CA LEU A 63 4.56 54.67 -17.54
C LEU A 63 3.87 54.34 -18.86
N LEU A 64 3.58 55.34 -19.70
CA LEU A 64 3.01 55.13 -21.03
C LEU A 64 4.02 54.45 -21.95
N ILE A 65 5.30 54.83 -21.91
CA ILE A 65 6.36 54.17 -22.70
C ILE A 65 6.50 52.72 -22.25
N ILE A 66 6.62 52.46 -20.95
CA ILE A 66 6.74 51.09 -20.40
C ILE A 66 5.47 50.29 -20.70
N TYR A 67 4.28 50.88 -20.58
CA TYR A 67 3.00 50.24 -20.92
C TYR A 67 2.90 49.91 -22.41
N ILE A 68 3.26 50.84 -23.30
CA ILE A 68 3.25 50.62 -24.76
C ILE A 68 4.27 49.55 -25.11
N LEU A 69 5.48 49.59 -24.56
CA LEU A 69 6.52 48.60 -24.84
C LEU A 69 6.06 47.20 -24.39
N ASN A 70 5.47 47.11 -23.20
CA ASN A 70 4.97 45.86 -22.64
C ASN A 70 3.69 45.34 -23.31
N LEU A 71 2.75 46.21 -23.68
CA LEU A 71 1.56 45.85 -24.47
C LEU A 71 1.97 45.41 -25.87
N THR A 72 2.98 46.06 -26.45
CA THR A 72 3.56 45.64 -27.74
C THR A 72 4.21 44.27 -27.58
N LEU A 73 4.96 44.01 -26.51
CA LEU A 73 5.56 42.69 -26.25
C LEU A 73 4.52 41.59 -25.96
N LEU A 74 3.44 41.91 -25.24
CA LEU A 74 2.33 41.01 -24.98
C LEU A 74 1.52 40.73 -26.25
N ALA A 75 1.20 41.76 -27.03
CA ALA A 75 0.57 41.65 -28.34
C ALA A 75 1.44 40.87 -29.31
N PHE A 76 2.76 41.09 -29.30
CA PHE A 76 3.72 40.29 -30.06
C PHE A 76 3.66 38.83 -29.61
N SER A 77 3.72 38.57 -28.30
CA SER A 77 3.62 37.22 -27.74
C SER A 77 2.31 36.53 -28.13
N PHE A 78 1.18 37.25 -28.10
CA PHE A 78 -0.15 36.75 -28.43
C PHE A 78 -0.36 36.55 -29.93
N VAL A 79 0.09 37.49 -30.77
CA VAL A 79 0.10 37.38 -32.24
C VAL A 79 0.95 36.20 -32.66
N PHE A 80 2.10 35.97 -32.02
CA PHE A 80 2.95 34.83 -32.32
C PHE A 80 2.39 33.49 -31.82
N LEU A 81 1.71 33.47 -30.67
CA LEU A 81 0.95 32.30 -30.18
C LEU A 81 -0.19 31.95 -31.16
N SER A 82 -0.89 32.96 -31.67
CA SER A 82 -1.99 32.82 -32.63
C SER A 82 -1.49 32.42 -34.03
N ALA A 83 -0.32 32.95 -34.44
CA ALA A 83 0.32 32.67 -35.72
C ALA A 83 0.89 31.25 -35.82
N HIS A 84 0.97 30.49 -34.72
CA HIS A 84 1.33 29.06 -34.76
C HIS A 84 0.35 28.24 -35.64
N ARG A 85 -0.90 28.68 -35.80
CA ARG A 85 -1.85 28.07 -36.75
C ARG A 85 -1.59 28.42 -38.22
N TRP A 86 -0.77 29.44 -38.50
CA TRP A 86 -0.43 29.86 -39.85
C TRP A 86 1.07 29.64 -40.11
N ASN A 87 1.40 28.41 -40.52
CA ASN A 87 2.74 28.01 -40.98
C ASN A 87 3.31 28.86 -42.14
N TRP A 88 2.53 29.77 -42.72
CA TRP A 88 2.85 30.43 -43.98
C TRP A 88 3.73 31.69 -43.83
N ILE A 89 3.84 32.31 -42.64
CA ILE A 89 4.53 33.61 -42.49
C ILE A 89 5.92 33.51 -41.81
N TYR A 90 6.25 32.42 -41.09
CA TYR A 90 7.40 32.41 -40.16
C TYR A 90 8.50 31.37 -40.43
N GLY A 91 8.78 31.08 -41.70
CA GLY A 91 9.91 30.23 -42.10
C GLY A 91 11.30 30.88 -42.04
N THR A 92 11.41 32.20 -41.87
CA THR A 92 12.69 32.90 -42.06
C THR A 92 13.52 32.96 -40.78
N LYS A 93 14.84 32.67 -40.90
CA LYS A 93 15.83 32.73 -39.80
C LYS A 93 15.80 34.06 -39.02
N LEU A 94 15.48 35.16 -39.71
CA LEU A 94 15.46 36.52 -39.15
C LEU A 94 14.38 36.69 -38.06
N SER A 95 13.19 36.13 -38.26
CA SER A 95 12.10 36.22 -37.27
C SER A 95 12.43 35.48 -35.96
N ARG A 96 13.16 34.36 -36.05
CA ARG A 96 13.64 33.61 -34.88
C ARG A 96 14.71 34.38 -34.12
N PHE A 97 15.65 35.00 -34.84
CA PHE A 97 16.71 35.80 -34.25
C PHE A 97 16.15 37.01 -33.47
N LEU A 98 15.24 37.77 -34.10
CA LEU A 98 14.62 38.94 -33.46
C LEU A 98 13.83 38.58 -32.20
N PHE A 99 13.17 37.41 -32.19
CA PHE A 99 12.46 36.94 -31.00
C PHE A 99 13.43 36.60 -29.84
N ILE A 100 14.53 35.89 -30.12
CA ILE A 100 15.53 35.54 -29.10
C ILE A 100 16.16 36.81 -28.51
N VAL A 101 16.50 37.79 -29.35
CA VAL A 101 17.07 39.07 -28.89
C VAL A 101 16.07 39.82 -28.02
N ALA A 102 14.81 39.93 -28.43
CA ALA A 102 13.77 40.56 -27.61
C ALA A 102 13.60 39.85 -26.26
N TRP A 103 13.65 38.51 -26.24
CA TRP A 103 13.51 37.72 -25.02
C TRP A 103 14.71 37.87 -24.07
N ILE A 104 15.95 37.89 -24.59
CA ILE A 104 17.15 38.14 -23.78
C ILE A 104 17.09 39.54 -23.15
N LEU A 105 16.64 40.54 -23.90
CA LEU A 105 16.46 41.90 -23.38
C LEU A 105 15.40 41.94 -22.27
N ILE A 106 14.29 41.19 -22.40
CA ILE A 106 13.27 41.04 -21.35
C ILE A 106 13.84 40.34 -20.12
N LEU A 107 14.63 39.28 -20.30
CA LEU A 107 15.24 38.54 -19.19
C LEU A 107 16.24 39.42 -18.42
N ILE A 108 17.12 40.12 -19.13
CA ILE A 108 18.08 41.05 -18.53
C ILE A 108 17.32 42.16 -17.79
N TRP A 109 16.27 42.72 -18.40
CA TRP A 109 15.45 43.73 -17.75
C TRP A 109 14.74 43.20 -16.49
N ALA A 110 14.15 42.00 -16.53
CA ALA A 110 13.52 41.37 -15.37
C ALA A 110 14.51 41.06 -14.25
N LEU A 111 15.75 40.66 -14.60
CA LEU A 111 16.84 40.44 -13.65
C LEU A 111 17.32 41.76 -13.04
N CYS A 112 17.47 42.81 -13.85
CA CYS A 112 17.81 44.15 -13.36
C CYS A 112 16.72 44.71 -12.44
N GLU A 113 15.44 44.59 -12.80
CA GLU A 113 14.31 45.02 -11.95
C GLU A 113 14.18 44.20 -10.67
N SER A 114 14.41 42.89 -10.72
CA SER A 114 14.42 42.07 -9.49
C SER A 114 15.61 42.38 -8.57
N ALA A 115 16.73 42.87 -9.13
CA ALA A 115 17.91 43.29 -8.37
C ALA A 115 17.81 44.73 -7.84
N TYR A 116 17.16 45.65 -8.57
CA TYR A 116 17.09 47.08 -8.23
C TYR A 116 15.78 47.54 -7.58
N SER A 117 14.67 46.83 -7.79
CA SER A 117 13.38 47.22 -7.19
C SER A 117 13.19 46.60 -5.80
N LEU A 118 12.46 47.31 -4.93
CA LEU A 118 11.89 46.79 -3.68
C LEU A 118 10.84 45.68 -3.91
N TYR A 119 10.67 45.17 -5.14
CA TYR A 119 9.59 44.26 -5.54
C TYR A 119 10.09 43.00 -6.26
N PRO A 120 10.92 42.16 -5.61
CA PRO A 120 11.42 40.90 -6.16
C PRO A 120 10.30 39.94 -6.62
N PHE A 121 9.08 40.09 -6.06
CA PHE A 121 7.90 39.36 -6.49
C PHE A 121 7.48 39.69 -7.94
N VAL A 122 7.53 40.96 -8.34
CA VAL A 122 7.18 41.40 -9.70
C VAL A 122 8.21 40.88 -10.70
N GLY A 123 9.50 41.02 -10.39
CA GLY A 123 10.57 40.45 -11.19
C GLY A 123 10.48 38.92 -11.31
N GLY A 124 10.12 38.23 -10.23
CA GLY A 124 9.88 36.78 -10.22
C GLY A 124 8.71 36.36 -11.10
N ILE A 125 7.59 37.09 -11.07
CA ILE A 125 6.44 36.86 -11.96
C ILE A 125 6.82 37.05 -13.43
N ILE A 126 7.56 38.12 -13.75
CA ILE A 126 8.00 38.43 -15.11
C ILE A 126 8.95 37.36 -15.62
N LEU A 127 9.91 36.93 -14.79
CA LEU A 127 10.86 35.87 -15.11
C LEU A 127 10.14 34.53 -15.32
N PHE A 128 9.22 34.16 -14.43
CA PHE A 128 8.41 32.95 -14.55
C PHE A 128 7.55 32.96 -15.83
N SER A 129 6.86 34.07 -16.12
CA SER A 129 6.06 34.22 -17.33
C SER A 129 6.92 34.13 -18.60
N SER A 130 8.12 34.72 -18.55
CA SER A 130 9.08 34.70 -19.66
C SER A 130 9.62 33.29 -19.92
N LEU A 131 9.93 32.54 -18.87
CA LEU A 131 10.40 31.15 -18.95
C LEU A 131 9.32 30.20 -19.46
N ILE A 132 8.07 30.35 -18.98
CA ILE A 132 6.92 29.60 -19.51
C ILE A 132 6.74 29.90 -21.00
N SER A 133 6.76 31.18 -21.39
CA SER A 133 6.62 31.58 -22.79
C SER A 133 7.74 31.03 -23.68
N LEU A 134 8.97 30.92 -23.16
CA LEU A 134 10.10 30.33 -23.89
C LEU A 134 9.91 28.82 -24.08
N GLY A 135 9.58 28.11 -23.00
CA GLY A 135 9.41 26.65 -23.00
C GLY A 135 8.22 26.17 -23.82
N MET A 136 7.19 27.02 -24.00
CA MET A 136 6.02 26.68 -24.81
C MET A 136 6.19 26.90 -26.31
N ARG A 137 7.17 27.70 -26.76
CA ARG A 137 7.22 28.20 -28.15
C ARG A 137 8.31 27.60 -29.04
N HIS A 138 9.48 27.25 -28.51
CA HIS A 138 10.58 26.78 -29.35
C HIS A 138 10.77 25.26 -29.24
N ASP A 139 10.67 24.59 -30.39
CA ASP A 139 10.92 23.16 -30.50
C ASP A 139 12.39 22.80 -30.33
N THR A 140 13.29 23.68 -30.77
CA THR A 140 14.74 23.54 -30.60
C THR A 140 15.38 24.93 -30.68
N ILE A 141 16.39 25.21 -29.83
CA ILE A 141 17.38 26.27 -30.09
C ILE A 141 18.64 25.60 -30.63
N SER A 142 19.13 26.09 -31.77
CA SER A 142 20.43 25.71 -32.31
C SER A 142 21.50 26.65 -31.75
N ILE A 143 22.41 26.12 -30.94
CA ILE A 143 23.62 26.81 -30.49
C ILE A 143 24.78 26.20 -31.26
N GLY A 144 25.28 26.91 -32.28
CA GLY A 144 26.24 26.36 -33.24
C GLY A 144 25.65 25.16 -34.01
N SER A 145 26.34 24.02 -34.02
CA SER A 145 25.88 22.77 -34.66
C SER A 145 24.96 21.92 -33.76
N LYS A 146 24.88 22.20 -32.45
CA LYS A 146 24.04 21.43 -31.52
C LYS A 146 22.62 22.01 -31.49
N ARG A 147 21.63 21.16 -31.77
CA ARG A 147 20.21 21.45 -31.55
C ARG A 147 19.84 21.02 -30.12
N VAL A 148 19.47 21.97 -29.29
CA VAL A 148 18.93 21.73 -27.94
C VAL A 148 17.40 21.78 -28.05
N ASP A 149 16.72 20.67 -27.79
CA ASP A 149 15.25 20.62 -27.70
C ASP A 149 14.82 21.40 -26.45
N LEU A 150 13.97 22.41 -26.62
CA LEU A 150 13.48 23.26 -25.53
C LEU A 150 12.06 22.92 -25.12
N LYS A 151 11.46 21.85 -25.67
CA LYS A 151 10.15 21.39 -25.24
C LYS A 151 10.23 20.83 -23.84
N PHE A 152 10.09 21.72 -22.87
CA PHE A 152 9.68 21.32 -21.54
C PHE A 152 8.33 20.61 -21.68
N PHE A 153 8.24 19.43 -21.09
CA PHE A 153 7.00 18.66 -21.00
C PHE A 153 6.46 18.09 -22.32
N LYS A 154 7.32 17.79 -23.31
CA LYS A 154 6.88 17.05 -24.52
C LYS A 154 6.33 15.67 -24.17
N ARG A 155 6.90 15.04 -23.15
CA ARG A 155 6.73 13.62 -22.80
C ARG A 155 5.79 13.42 -21.62
N ILE A 156 5.20 14.49 -21.06
CA ILE A 156 4.30 14.37 -19.90
C ILE A 156 2.93 13.78 -20.24
N LYS A 157 2.56 13.74 -21.53
CA LYS A 157 1.30 13.14 -21.97
C LYS A 157 1.17 11.74 -21.38
N LYS A 158 -0.05 11.41 -20.93
CA LYS A 158 -0.36 10.08 -20.43
C LYS A 158 -0.31 9.10 -21.61
N ASP A 159 0.86 8.50 -21.82
CA ASP A 159 1.05 7.50 -22.87
C ASP A 159 0.09 6.33 -22.62
N PHE A 160 -0.80 6.07 -23.58
CA PHE A 160 -1.51 4.80 -23.68
C PHE A 160 -0.53 3.79 -24.30
N VAL A 161 0.08 2.96 -23.45
CA VAL A 161 0.67 1.64 -23.78
C VAL A 161 1.44 1.55 -25.12
N VAL A 162 2.56 2.26 -25.24
CA VAL A 162 3.56 1.95 -26.27
C VAL A 162 4.91 1.76 -25.58
N ARG A 163 5.51 0.57 -25.71
CA ARG A 163 6.88 0.29 -25.26
C ARG A 163 7.84 1.21 -26.01
N LYS A 164 8.42 2.20 -25.34
CA LYS A 164 9.48 3.06 -25.86
C LYS A 164 10.85 2.59 -25.37
N GLU A 165 11.89 2.96 -26.10
CA GLU A 165 13.30 2.71 -25.80
C GLU A 165 13.69 3.30 -24.43
N VAL A 166 14.76 2.75 -23.82
CA VAL A 166 15.21 3.06 -22.46
C VAL A 166 15.56 4.54 -22.28
N GLU A 167 16.24 5.16 -23.25
CA GLU A 167 16.63 6.58 -23.19
C GLU A 167 15.41 7.52 -23.16
N ASP A 168 14.31 7.11 -23.79
CA ASP A 168 13.09 7.91 -23.86
C ASP A 168 12.32 7.92 -22.53
N LYS A 169 12.48 6.86 -21.74
CA LYS A 169 11.89 6.70 -20.41
C LYS A 169 12.56 7.63 -19.40
N GLU A 170 13.88 7.69 -19.36
CA GLU A 170 14.64 8.54 -18.43
C GLU A 170 14.32 10.03 -18.65
N LYS A 171 14.35 10.50 -19.90
CA LYS A 171 13.99 11.88 -20.25
C LYS A 171 12.55 12.23 -19.82
N LYS A 172 11.63 11.27 -19.96
CA LYS A 172 10.23 11.44 -19.53
C LYS A 172 10.12 11.51 -17.99
N GLU A 173 10.83 10.65 -17.28
CA GLU A 173 10.88 10.67 -15.81
C GLU A 173 11.45 11.99 -15.28
N ASN A 174 12.50 12.51 -15.93
CA ASN A 174 13.07 13.83 -15.60
C ASN A 174 12.05 14.96 -15.83
N GLU A 175 11.34 14.98 -16.96
CA GLU A 175 10.29 15.97 -17.23
C GLU A 175 9.14 15.90 -16.21
N ILE A 176 8.71 14.69 -15.85
CA ILE A 176 7.66 14.49 -14.83
C ILE A 176 8.15 14.95 -13.45
N THR A 177 9.41 14.71 -13.11
CA THR A 177 10.01 15.12 -11.84
C THR A 177 10.08 16.64 -11.74
N VAL A 178 10.58 17.32 -12.78
CA VAL A 178 10.62 18.79 -12.83
C VAL A 178 9.20 19.38 -12.73
N LEU A 179 8.23 18.82 -13.46
CA LEU A 179 6.82 19.23 -13.35
C LEU A 179 6.31 19.09 -11.92
N SER A 180 6.62 17.97 -11.27
CA SER A 180 6.14 17.66 -9.92
C SER A 180 6.71 18.63 -8.88
N ILE A 181 7.99 19.00 -9.01
CA ILE A 181 8.63 20.03 -8.17
C ILE A 181 7.95 21.38 -8.38
N LEU A 182 7.75 21.82 -9.62
CA LEU A 182 7.12 23.11 -9.92
C LEU A 182 5.70 23.20 -9.36
N ILE A 183 4.88 22.17 -9.55
CA ILE A 183 3.52 22.11 -9.00
C ILE A 183 3.54 22.05 -7.47
N GLY A 184 4.49 21.31 -6.89
CA GLY A 184 4.72 21.32 -5.45
C GLY A 184 5.01 22.73 -4.92
N VAL A 185 5.88 23.49 -5.58
CA VAL A 185 6.21 24.88 -5.19
C VAL A 185 4.98 25.79 -5.28
N VAL A 186 4.20 25.69 -6.35
CA VAL A 186 2.97 26.48 -6.52
C VAL A 186 1.96 26.17 -5.42
N ILE A 187 1.77 24.89 -5.09
CA ILE A 187 0.85 24.48 -4.01
C ILE A 187 1.37 24.93 -2.66
N ALA A 188 2.67 24.76 -2.39
CA ALA A 188 3.26 25.24 -1.15
C ALA A 188 3.03 26.76 -0.97
N PHE A 189 3.22 27.54 -2.03
CA PHE A 189 2.93 28.97 -2.02
C PHE A 189 1.44 29.29 -1.82
N ALA A 190 0.55 28.62 -2.56
CA ALA A 190 -0.91 28.83 -2.46
C ALA A 190 -1.44 28.60 -1.05
N PHE A 191 -0.88 27.62 -0.35
CA PHE A 191 -1.24 27.26 1.03
C PHE A 191 -0.36 27.95 2.09
N LYS A 192 0.50 28.91 1.72
CA LYS A 192 1.49 29.54 2.64
C LYS A 192 2.29 28.49 3.45
N ALA A 193 2.50 27.31 2.88
CA ALA A 193 3.12 26.17 3.51
C ALA A 193 4.64 26.32 3.46
N ASN A 194 5.17 27.19 4.32
CA ASN A 194 6.60 27.38 4.49
C ASN A 194 7.18 26.30 5.42
N PHE A 195 8.20 25.57 4.97
CA PHE A 195 8.78 24.44 5.71
C PHE A 195 9.26 24.82 7.12
N PHE A 196 9.98 25.94 7.25
CA PHE A 196 10.52 26.38 8.53
C PHE A 196 9.42 26.87 9.47
N LYS A 197 8.40 27.58 8.95
CA LYS A 197 7.23 27.98 9.72
C LYS A 197 6.48 26.75 10.23
N LEU A 198 6.24 25.76 9.37
CA LEU A 198 5.58 24.52 9.78
C LEU A 198 6.35 23.83 10.92
N ILE A 199 7.67 23.67 10.80
CA ILE A 199 8.50 23.11 11.88
C ILE A 199 8.38 23.94 13.17
N LYS A 200 8.48 25.26 13.08
CA LYS A 200 8.43 26.16 14.24
C LYS A 200 7.06 26.16 14.93
N ASP A 201 5.98 26.12 14.16
CA ASP A 201 4.60 26.02 14.69
C ASP A 201 4.42 24.69 15.44
N PHE A 202 5.09 23.64 14.99
CA PHE A 202 5.10 22.34 15.66
C PHE A 202 5.97 22.26 16.91
N GLU A 203 7.12 22.94 16.93
CA GLU A 203 7.99 23.02 18.11
C GLU A 203 7.31 23.77 19.26
N LYS A 204 6.53 24.80 18.93
CA LYS A 204 5.82 25.63 19.92
C LYS A 204 4.63 24.93 20.58
N ASN A 205 4.31 23.68 20.20
CA ASN A 205 3.14 22.93 20.69
C ASN A 205 1.82 23.71 20.51
N SER A 206 1.78 24.69 19.61
CA SER A 206 0.54 25.41 19.32
C SER A 206 -0.40 24.45 18.61
N GLN A 207 -1.53 24.14 19.22
CA GLN A 207 -2.56 23.25 18.66
C GLN A 207 -3.17 23.75 17.34
N LYS A 208 -2.74 24.92 16.85
CA LYS A 208 -3.26 25.57 15.65
C LYS A 208 -2.14 25.76 14.64
N ILE A 209 -2.09 24.86 13.67
CA ILE A 209 -1.23 25.01 12.49
C ILE A 209 -2.01 25.84 11.49
N THR A 210 -1.54 27.05 11.22
CA THR A 210 -2.18 27.92 10.23
C THR A 210 -1.63 27.58 8.85
N ILE A 211 -2.43 26.90 8.04
CA ILE A 211 -2.19 26.71 6.62
C ILE A 211 -3.13 27.65 5.86
N GLY A 212 -2.61 28.32 4.85
CA GLY A 212 -3.32 29.34 4.09
C GLY A 212 -2.90 30.74 4.47
N TRP A 213 -3.36 31.69 3.67
CA TRP A 213 -3.13 33.10 3.88
C TRP A 213 -4.23 33.66 4.79
N GLU A 214 -3.86 34.36 5.86
CA GLU A 214 -4.83 35.04 6.70
C GLU A 214 -5.35 36.31 6.00
N GLU A 215 -6.46 36.84 6.51
CA GLU A 215 -7.09 38.01 5.92
C GLU A 215 -6.18 39.23 6.03
N GLY A 216 -5.66 39.71 4.89
CA GLY A 216 -4.70 40.83 4.85
C GLY A 216 -3.25 40.40 4.58
N GLU A 217 -2.92 39.13 4.77
CA GLU A 217 -1.57 38.62 4.54
C GLU A 217 -1.34 38.15 3.10
N PHE A 218 -2.38 37.95 2.31
CA PHE A 218 -2.21 37.48 0.93
C PHE A 218 -1.56 38.59 0.09
N PRO A 219 -0.42 38.32 -0.59
CA PRO A 219 0.34 39.32 -1.35
C PRO A 219 -0.46 40.07 -2.41
N LEU A 220 -1.58 39.52 -2.85
CA LEU A 220 -2.41 40.13 -3.86
C LEU A 220 -3.64 40.86 -3.29
N LYS A 221 -3.96 40.77 -1.99
CA LYS A 221 -5.19 41.40 -1.44
C LYS A 221 -5.21 42.91 -1.72
N ASN A 222 -4.11 43.59 -1.47
CA ASN A 222 -3.96 45.03 -1.72
C ASN A 222 -3.99 45.39 -3.23
N ILE A 223 -3.66 44.44 -4.11
CA ILE A 223 -3.76 44.59 -5.56
C ILE A 223 -5.23 44.49 -6.03
N PHE A 224 -6.07 43.76 -5.28
CA PHE A 224 -7.49 43.55 -5.60
C PHE A 224 -8.41 44.59 -4.98
N SER A 225 -8.06 45.18 -3.84
CA SER A 225 -8.83 46.24 -3.21
C SER A 225 -8.49 47.61 -3.83
N ASN A 226 -9.48 48.35 -4.32
CA ASN A 226 -9.33 49.74 -4.80
C ASN A 226 -8.94 50.77 -3.70
N GLN A 227 -8.56 50.31 -2.51
CA GLN A 227 -8.11 51.19 -1.44
C GLN A 227 -6.69 51.65 -1.76
N LYS A 228 -6.42 52.95 -1.58
CA LYS A 228 -5.08 53.52 -1.73
C LYS A 228 -4.10 52.67 -0.92
N PRO A 229 -3.05 52.12 -1.54
CA PRO A 229 -2.13 51.26 -0.82
C PRO A 229 -1.33 52.12 0.15
N TYR A 230 -1.70 52.06 1.44
CA TYR A 230 -0.82 52.51 2.51
C TYR A 230 0.38 51.55 2.54
N PHE A 231 1.41 51.88 1.76
CA PHE A 231 2.67 51.15 1.61
C PHE A 231 3.64 51.41 2.78
N GLU A 232 3.14 51.63 4.01
CA GLU A 232 4.02 51.99 5.14
C GLU A 232 4.76 50.80 5.77
N GLU A 233 4.33 49.56 5.52
CA GLU A 233 5.16 48.38 5.79
C GLU A 233 5.59 47.78 4.45
N SER A 234 6.78 48.17 4.02
CA SER A 234 7.46 47.57 2.87
C SER A 234 7.45 46.06 3.03
N TRP A 235 6.88 45.38 2.03
CA TRP A 235 6.95 43.94 1.90
C TRP A 235 8.41 43.55 1.70
N THR A 236 9.16 43.41 2.78
CA THR A 236 10.49 42.81 2.73
C THR A 236 10.26 41.33 2.47
N PHE A 237 10.41 40.93 1.22
CA PHE A 237 10.28 39.55 0.80
C PHE A 237 11.37 38.75 1.50
N ASP A 238 11.01 38.06 2.59
CA ASP A 238 11.95 37.30 3.39
C ASP A 238 12.53 36.15 2.55
N PRO A 239 13.83 36.14 2.23
CA PRO A 239 14.44 35.05 1.47
C PRO A 239 14.25 33.69 2.14
N ILE A 240 14.16 33.64 3.48
CA ILE A 240 13.91 32.41 4.25
C ILE A 240 12.50 31.90 3.95
N PHE A 241 11.53 32.81 3.74
CA PHE A 241 10.19 32.43 3.32
C PHE A 241 10.22 31.68 1.98
N LEU A 242 10.93 32.21 0.99
CA LEU A 242 11.07 31.56 -0.32
C LEU A 242 11.75 30.20 -0.23
N ILE A 243 12.87 30.11 0.46
CA ILE A 243 13.61 28.85 0.63
C ILE A 243 12.70 27.80 1.26
N GLY A 244 11.91 28.17 2.28
CA GLY A 244 10.96 27.25 2.91
C GLY A 244 9.80 26.84 2.00
N ILE A 245 9.35 27.69 1.07
CA ILE A 245 8.38 27.32 0.03
C ILE A 245 9.00 26.33 -0.98
N PHE A 246 10.23 26.60 -1.44
CA PHE A 246 10.95 25.70 -2.35
C PHE A 246 11.20 24.33 -1.74
N LEU A 247 11.65 24.27 -0.48
CA LEU A 247 11.84 23.02 0.26
C LEU A 247 10.53 22.24 0.40
N THR A 248 9.44 22.92 0.76
CA THR A 248 8.12 22.27 0.84
C THR A 248 7.72 21.71 -0.52
N GLY A 249 7.82 22.50 -1.59
CA GLY A 249 7.51 22.04 -2.94
C GLY A 249 8.36 20.85 -3.40
N PHE A 250 9.65 20.84 -3.05
CA PHE A 250 10.54 19.70 -3.26
C PHE A 250 10.04 18.45 -2.53
N PHE A 251 9.69 18.53 -1.25
CA PHE A 251 9.13 17.40 -0.51
C PHE A 251 7.80 16.90 -1.11
N LEU A 252 6.92 17.81 -1.54
CA LEU A 252 5.66 17.43 -2.19
C LEU A 252 5.87 16.66 -3.50
N SER A 253 7.03 16.83 -4.16
CA SER A 253 7.36 16.14 -5.41
C SER A 253 7.64 14.64 -5.24
N PHE A 254 7.94 14.17 -4.01
CA PHE A 254 8.10 12.74 -3.72
C PHE A 254 6.77 11.95 -3.82
N GLY A 255 5.64 12.65 -3.79
CA GLY A 255 4.31 12.06 -3.95
C GLY A 255 3.77 11.35 -2.72
N SER A 256 2.50 10.98 -2.80
CA SER A 256 1.71 10.44 -1.68
C SER A 256 2.27 9.13 -1.11
N LYS A 257 2.79 8.25 -1.97
CA LYS A 257 3.36 6.96 -1.57
C LYS A 257 4.56 7.12 -0.62
N PHE A 258 5.46 8.07 -0.89
CA PHE A 258 6.62 8.31 -0.02
C PHE A 258 6.18 8.70 1.40
N PHE A 259 5.21 9.61 1.51
CA PHE A 259 4.71 10.04 2.81
C PHE A 259 3.90 8.97 3.53
N HIS A 260 3.17 8.10 2.81
CA HIS A 260 2.54 6.92 3.41
C HIS A 260 3.59 6.01 4.07
N ASP A 261 4.64 5.64 3.32
CA ASP A 261 5.72 4.80 3.85
C ASP A 261 6.46 5.48 5.01
N LEU A 262 6.62 6.81 4.97
CA LEU A 262 7.23 7.58 6.06
C LEU A 262 6.33 7.63 7.30
N LEU A 263 5.01 7.81 7.14
CA LEU A 263 4.04 7.77 8.24
C LEU A 263 4.06 6.41 8.93
N ASP A 264 4.06 5.31 8.17
CA ASP A 264 4.14 3.96 8.73
C ASP A 264 5.39 3.80 9.61
N ARG A 265 6.54 4.29 9.15
CA ARG A 265 7.80 4.27 9.92
C ARG A 265 7.74 5.15 11.16
N LEU A 266 7.14 6.34 11.08
CA LEU A 266 7.01 7.25 12.22
C LEU A 266 6.03 6.71 13.27
N TYR A 267 4.90 6.12 12.85
CA TYR A 267 3.98 5.43 13.76
C TYR A 267 4.64 4.23 14.42
N TYR A 268 5.45 3.47 13.68
CA TYR A 268 6.25 2.40 14.24
C TYR A 268 7.24 2.92 15.30
N ALA A 269 8.01 3.96 14.97
CA ALA A 269 8.90 4.61 15.93
C ALA A 269 8.15 5.11 17.16
N LYS A 270 6.89 5.55 17.00
CA LYS A 270 6.04 6.01 18.10
C LYS A 270 5.63 4.86 19.00
N LYS A 271 5.17 3.75 18.44
CA LYS A 271 4.85 2.54 19.20
C LYS A 271 6.07 2.00 19.94
N ALA A 272 7.23 1.97 19.28
CA ALA A 272 8.48 1.57 19.92
C ALA A 272 8.85 2.52 21.07
N ASN A 273 8.78 3.84 20.86
CA ASN A 273 9.06 4.82 21.91
C ASN A 273 8.04 4.78 23.06
N GLN A 274 6.77 4.49 22.78
CA GLN A 274 5.75 4.29 23.81
C GLN A 274 6.03 3.04 24.64
N ALA A 275 6.37 1.92 23.98
CA ALA A 275 6.77 0.69 24.66
C ALA A 275 8.01 0.92 25.55
N LEU A 276 8.96 1.76 25.11
CA LEU A 276 10.15 2.12 25.88
C LEU A 276 9.89 3.08 27.05
N ASN A 277 8.79 3.85 27.03
CA ASN A 277 8.50 4.88 28.05
C ASN A 277 7.34 4.51 28.98
N ASP A 278 6.63 3.41 28.74
CA ASP A 278 5.61 2.92 29.64
C ASP A 278 6.26 2.43 30.95
N PRO A 279 5.99 3.06 32.11
CA PRO A 279 6.63 2.72 33.38
C PRO A 279 6.29 1.31 33.87
N GLU A 280 5.16 0.71 33.47
CA GLU A 280 4.88 -0.71 33.77
C GLU A 280 5.79 -1.63 32.94
N ILE A 281 6.09 -1.24 31.70
CA ILE A 281 7.03 -1.94 30.82
C ILE A 281 8.46 -1.68 31.30
N LEU A 282 8.90 -0.46 31.57
CA LEU A 282 10.23 -0.13 32.09
C LEU A 282 10.54 -0.76 33.46
N ASN A 283 9.55 -0.88 34.35
CA ASN A 283 9.74 -1.54 35.65
C ASN A 283 9.66 -3.08 35.56
N GLN A 284 9.25 -3.65 34.42
CA GLN A 284 9.14 -5.11 34.21
C GLN A 284 9.90 -5.65 32.98
N THR A 285 10.56 -4.81 32.19
CA THR A 285 11.37 -5.18 31.03
C THR A 285 12.82 -4.83 31.28
N SER A 286 13.56 -5.86 31.68
CA SER A 286 15.00 -5.86 31.48
C SER A 286 15.29 -5.59 30.00
N ALA A 287 16.44 -4.99 29.68
CA ALA A 287 16.91 -4.79 28.31
C ALA A 287 16.79 -6.06 27.44
N ALA A 288 16.79 -7.25 28.07
CA ALA A 288 16.54 -8.53 27.42
C ALA A 288 15.15 -8.63 26.74
N LYS A 289 14.07 -8.15 27.37
CA LYS A 289 12.72 -8.19 26.76
C LYS A 289 12.57 -7.23 25.57
N VAL A 290 13.25 -6.08 25.61
CA VAL A 290 13.31 -5.16 24.45
C VAL A 290 14.12 -5.78 23.31
N SER A 291 15.26 -6.40 23.61
CA SER A 291 16.04 -7.17 22.63
C SER A 291 15.21 -8.29 22.00
N GLU A 292 14.46 -9.05 22.81
CA GLU A 292 13.56 -10.11 22.36
C GLU A 292 12.48 -9.58 21.39
N PHE A 293 11.88 -8.43 21.70
CA PHE A 293 10.91 -7.79 20.80
C PHE A 293 11.53 -7.38 19.45
N VAL A 294 12.73 -6.78 19.46
CA VAL A 294 13.43 -6.37 18.24
C VAL A 294 13.85 -7.58 17.39
N GLU A 295 14.39 -8.62 18.02
CA GLU A 295 14.76 -9.89 17.37
C GLU A 295 13.52 -10.53 16.71
N SER A 296 12.43 -10.63 17.47
CA SER A 296 11.15 -11.17 17.00
C SER A 296 10.56 -10.40 15.83
N TYR A 297 10.63 -9.06 15.87
CA TYR A 297 10.17 -8.20 14.78
C TYR A 297 11.02 -8.38 13.52
N ASN A 298 12.34 -8.52 13.66
CA ASN A 298 13.24 -8.75 12.53
C ASN A 298 12.91 -10.08 11.82
N VAL A 299 12.67 -11.15 12.58
CA VAL A 299 12.26 -12.45 12.01
C VAL A 299 10.96 -12.32 11.19
N GLU A 300 9.94 -11.65 11.75
CA GLU A 300 8.64 -11.46 11.10
C GLU A 300 8.75 -10.62 9.82
N LYS A 301 9.49 -9.51 9.89
CA LYS A 301 9.78 -8.67 8.72
C LYS A 301 10.48 -9.44 7.62
N THR A 302 11.46 -10.27 7.96
CA THR A 302 12.21 -11.10 7.01
C THR A 302 11.35 -12.22 6.43
N TYR A 303 10.50 -12.85 7.25
CA TYR A 303 9.49 -13.80 6.75
C TYR A 303 8.61 -13.15 5.67
N HIS A 304 7.99 -11.99 5.95
CA HIS A 304 7.13 -11.33 4.97
C HIS A 304 7.87 -10.86 3.72
N LYS A 305 9.12 -10.41 3.86
CA LYS A 305 9.97 -9.95 2.75
C LYS A 305 10.38 -11.09 1.83
N TYR A 306 10.68 -12.27 2.37
CA TYR A 306 11.33 -13.35 1.62
C TYR A 306 10.47 -14.58 1.37
N LYS A 307 9.31 -14.77 2.05
CA LYS A 307 8.53 -16.01 1.95
C LYS A 307 8.21 -16.44 0.52
N SER A 308 7.70 -15.54 -0.32
CA SER A 308 7.37 -15.87 -1.72
C SER A 308 8.61 -16.13 -2.58
N LEU A 309 9.75 -15.48 -2.29
CA LEU A 309 11.00 -15.74 -3.00
C LEU A 309 11.56 -17.12 -2.65
N LEU A 310 11.52 -17.46 -1.35
CA LEU A 310 12.00 -18.74 -0.84
C LEU A 310 11.13 -19.91 -1.32
N LEU A 311 9.81 -19.76 -1.36
CA LEU A 311 8.92 -20.82 -1.89
C LEU A 311 9.14 -21.12 -3.37
N ASN A 312 9.68 -20.16 -4.14
CA ASN A 312 10.02 -20.40 -5.55
C ASN A 312 11.36 -21.14 -5.74
N GLU A 313 12.13 -21.36 -4.67
CA GLU A 313 13.40 -22.10 -4.74
C GLU A 313 13.15 -23.62 -4.67
N PRO A 314 13.60 -24.40 -5.66
CA PRO A 314 13.41 -25.85 -5.67
C PRO A 314 13.95 -26.52 -4.41
N GLY A 315 13.15 -27.40 -3.82
CA GLY A 315 13.47 -28.12 -2.58
C GLY A 315 12.99 -27.44 -1.30
N ILE A 316 12.53 -26.18 -1.35
CA ILE A 316 11.85 -25.55 -0.21
C ILE A 316 10.37 -25.91 -0.25
N MET A 317 9.91 -26.68 0.74
CA MET A 317 8.51 -27.07 0.89
C MET A 317 7.70 -26.07 1.68
N GLY A 318 8.32 -25.35 2.60
CA GLY A 318 7.62 -24.37 3.41
C GLY A 318 8.53 -23.45 4.19
N VAL A 319 7.98 -22.31 4.57
CA VAL A 319 8.65 -21.29 5.38
C VAL A 319 7.74 -20.95 6.56
N SER A 320 8.26 -20.98 7.78
CA SER A 320 7.46 -20.65 8.97
C SER A 320 8.25 -19.87 10.01
N ILE A 321 7.55 -19.08 10.82
CA ILE A 321 8.12 -18.50 12.04
C ILE A 321 7.88 -19.48 13.18
N GLN A 322 8.94 -19.89 13.86
CA GLN A 322 8.86 -20.77 15.02
C GLN A 322 9.62 -20.15 16.20
N ARG A 323 9.46 -20.75 17.37
CA ARG A 323 10.02 -20.27 18.62
C ARG A 323 10.63 -21.44 19.38
N LYS A 324 11.82 -21.23 19.92
CA LYS A 324 12.52 -22.21 20.77
C LYS A 324 13.11 -21.53 21.99
N GLU A 325 13.22 -22.28 23.07
CA GLU A 325 13.89 -21.83 24.28
C GLU A 325 15.41 -22.01 24.11
N LEU A 326 16.16 -20.91 24.26
CA LEU A 326 17.62 -20.88 24.28
C LEU A 326 18.08 -20.19 25.55
N VAL A 327 18.74 -20.92 26.47
CA VAL A 327 19.37 -20.33 27.67
C VAL A 327 18.39 -19.43 28.45
N ASN A 328 17.23 -19.97 28.84
CA ASN A 328 16.16 -19.28 29.59
C ASN A 328 15.53 -18.06 28.87
N ARG A 329 15.68 -17.95 27.55
CA ARG A 329 14.95 -16.97 26.74
C ARG A 329 14.30 -17.64 25.53
N TRP A 330 13.13 -17.16 25.15
CA TRP A 330 12.49 -17.56 23.91
C TRP A 330 13.07 -16.77 22.75
N VAL A 331 13.45 -17.46 21.68
CA VAL A 331 13.99 -16.83 20.47
C VAL A 331 13.17 -17.28 19.28
N ASP A 332 12.63 -16.31 18.56
CA ASP A 332 11.96 -16.55 17.28
C ASP A 332 13.00 -16.81 16.20
N TYR A 333 12.71 -17.72 15.29
CA TYR A 333 13.57 -18.03 14.17
C TYR A 333 12.76 -18.39 12.93
N LEU A 334 13.41 -18.23 11.78
CA LEU A 334 12.84 -18.64 10.50
C LEU A 334 13.13 -20.12 10.29
N MET A 335 12.09 -20.94 10.24
CA MET A 335 12.19 -22.36 9.90
C MET A 335 11.94 -22.55 8.40
N ILE A 336 12.90 -23.18 7.72
CA ILE A 336 12.80 -23.57 6.31
C ILE A 336 12.60 -25.08 6.24
N SER A 337 11.42 -25.52 5.82
CA SER A 337 11.09 -26.93 5.60
C SER A 337 11.53 -27.37 4.20
N LEU A 338 12.31 -28.45 4.12
CA LEU A 338 12.97 -28.93 2.91
C LEU A 338 12.46 -30.30 2.45
N GLU A 339 12.46 -30.50 1.12
CA GLU A 339 12.11 -31.77 0.48
C GLU A 339 13.29 -32.75 0.52
N GLY A 340 13.22 -33.75 1.40
CA GLY A 340 14.29 -34.74 1.53
C GLY A 340 15.53 -34.18 2.25
N ASN A 341 16.68 -34.83 2.06
CA ASN A 341 17.95 -34.46 2.68
C ASN A 341 18.77 -33.59 1.71
N HIS A 342 18.97 -32.33 2.07
CA HIS A 342 19.87 -31.42 1.35
C HIS A 342 21.24 -31.34 2.02
N ASN A 343 22.27 -31.00 1.25
CA ASN A 343 23.60 -30.76 1.78
C ASN A 343 23.75 -29.32 2.32
N GLY A 344 24.82 -29.06 3.09
CA GLY A 344 25.09 -27.73 3.65
C GLY A 344 25.20 -26.61 2.60
N SER A 345 25.60 -26.93 1.36
CA SER A 345 25.69 -25.92 0.28
C SER A 345 24.33 -25.33 -0.11
N PHE A 346 23.25 -26.11 0.02
CA PHE A 346 21.89 -25.60 -0.20
C PHE A 346 21.47 -24.63 0.90
N GLU A 347 21.77 -24.95 2.16
CA GLU A 347 21.50 -24.07 3.29
C GLU A 347 22.24 -22.73 3.17
N GLU A 348 23.51 -22.76 2.74
CA GLU A 348 24.30 -21.56 2.45
C GLU A 348 23.68 -20.72 1.32
N LYS A 349 23.18 -21.36 0.25
CA LYS A 349 22.43 -20.68 -0.81
C LYS A 349 21.19 -19.98 -0.23
N VAL A 350 20.39 -20.65 0.58
CA VAL A 350 19.19 -20.05 1.20
C VAL A 350 19.57 -18.87 2.11
N ARG A 351 20.62 -19.02 2.93
CA ARG A 351 21.15 -17.93 3.76
C ARG A 351 21.63 -16.75 2.90
N SER A 352 22.19 -16.98 1.71
CA SER A 352 22.63 -15.89 0.81
C SER A 352 21.45 -15.11 0.20
N ILE A 353 20.28 -15.74 0.02
CA ILE A 353 19.05 -15.07 -0.41
C ILE A 353 18.57 -14.11 0.68
N ILE A 354 18.64 -14.56 1.93
CA ILE A 354 18.28 -13.78 3.12
C ILE A 354 19.48 -12.89 3.48
N ARG A 355 19.58 -11.72 2.83
CA ARG A 355 20.66 -10.74 3.06
C ARG A 355 20.69 -10.10 4.46
N ASP A 356 19.86 -10.59 5.38
CA ASP A 356 19.73 -10.13 6.76
C ASP A 356 20.46 -11.14 7.67
N PHE A 357 21.79 -11.01 7.79
CA PHE A 357 22.68 -11.98 8.47
C PHE A 357 22.42 -12.18 9.98
N GLU A 358 21.59 -11.34 10.59
CA GLU A 358 21.36 -11.33 12.04
C GLU A 358 20.21 -12.24 12.49
N ILE A 359 19.48 -12.86 11.55
CA ILE A 359 18.29 -13.63 11.89
C ILE A 359 18.63 -15.12 12.04
N PRO A 360 18.24 -15.76 13.15
CA PRO A 360 18.40 -17.20 13.30
C PRO A 360 17.52 -17.93 12.27
N ILE A 361 18.16 -18.78 11.46
CA ILE A 361 17.49 -19.64 10.47
C ILE A 361 17.80 -21.09 10.82
N GLN A 362 16.75 -21.92 10.86
CA GLN A 362 16.84 -23.37 11.01
C GLN A 362 16.25 -24.06 9.79
N PHE A 363 16.75 -25.26 9.53
CA PHE A 363 16.31 -26.11 8.43
C PHE A 363 15.70 -27.39 8.99
N GLU A 364 14.64 -27.83 8.35
CA GLU A 364 13.92 -29.05 8.69
C GLU A 364 13.83 -29.92 7.45
N SER A 365 14.56 -31.03 7.44
CA SER A 365 14.70 -31.92 6.29
C SER A 365 13.64 -33.01 6.28
N ASN A 366 13.41 -33.60 5.09
CA ASN A 366 12.47 -34.68 4.87
C ASN A 366 11.02 -34.33 5.21
N VAL A 367 10.64 -33.06 5.05
CA VAL A 367 9.23 -32.65 5.07
C VAL A 367 8.67 -33.09 3.73
N GLY A 368 8.05 -34.28 3.72
CA GLY A 368 7.44 -34.83 2.52
C GLY A 368 6.42 -33.87 1.92
N LYS A 369 6.01 -34.15 0.68
CA LYS A 369 5.02 -33.34 -0.03
C LYS A 369 3.79 -33.06 0.84
N VAL A 370 3.35 -31.80 0.82
CA VAL A 370 2.11 -31.41 1.50
C VAL A 370 0.94 -31.79 0.61
N GLU A 371 -0.02 -32.51 1.18
CA GLU A 371 -1.15 -33.08 0.46
C GLU A 371 -2.46 -32.74 1.17
N LEU A 372 -3.53 -32.54 0.39
CA LEU A 372 -4.88 -32.42 0.91
C LEU A 372 -5.32 -33.74 1.55
N THR A 373 -6.01 -33.65 2.69
CA THR A 373 -6.41 -34.83 3.47
C THR A 373 -7.85 -35.25 3.21
N SER A 374 -8.26 -35.36 1.95
CA SER A 374 -9.51 -36.03 1.61
C SER A 374 -9.39 -37.55 1.75
N GLY A 375 -10.47 -38.24 2.10
CA GLY A 375 -10.38 -39.66 2.44
C GLY A 375 -11.66 -40.47 2.24
N ILE A 376 -11.64 -41.68 2.82
CA ILE A 376 -12.70 -42.68 2.72
C ILE A 376 -13.70 -42.51 3.88
N SER A 377 -14.93 -42.97 3.66
CA SER A 377 -16.12 -42.78 4.51
C SER A 377 -15.96 -43.12 5.99
N PHE A 378 -16.46 -42.22 6.84
CA PHE A 378 -16.78 -42.46 8.25
C PHE A 378 -18.18 -41.89 8.56
N LYS A 379 -18.73 -42.26 9.72
CA LYS A 379 -20.15 -42.07 10.07
C LYS A 379 -20.63 -40.61 10.00
N ASP A 380 -19.75 -39.66 10.29
CA ASP A 380 -20.02 -38.21 10.34
C ASP A 380 -19.22 -37.41 9.30
N SER A 381 -19.05 -38.00 8.11
CA SER A 381 -18.37 -37.35 6.98
C SER A 381 -19.26 -36.32 6.29
N ILE A 382 -18.63 -35.38 5.59
CA ILE A 382 -19.30 -34.47 4.67
C ILE A 382 -18.70 -34.60 3.28
N GLU A 383 -19.54 -34.56 2.25
CA GLU A 383 -19.15 -34.65 0.85
C GLU A 383 -20.16 -33.96 -0.06
N ASN A 384 -19.73 -33.63 -1.28
CA ASN A 384 -20.67 -33.20 -2.32
C ASN A 384 -21.52 -34.38 -2.80
N ALA A 385 -22.83 -34.20 -2.88
CA ALA A 385 -23.78 -35.25 -3.24
C ALA A 385 -23.56 -35.79 -4.67
N SER A 386 -23.10 -34.95 -5.59
CA SER A 386 -22.83 -35.32 -6.99
C SER A 386 -21.44 -35.92 -7.19
N THR A 387 -20.51 -35.72 -6.23
CA THR A 387 -19.17 -36.31 -6.27
C THR A 387 -18.77 -36.99 -4.95
N PRO A 388 -19.42 -38.10 -4.59
CA PRO A 388 -19.31 -38.75 -3.27
C PRO A 388 -17.99 -39.55 -3.07
N LYS A 389 -16.94 -39.19 -3.80
CA LYS A 389 -15.61 -39.80 -3.68
C LYS A 389 -14.70 -38.99 -2.75
N ASN A 390 -15.08 -37.75 -2.46
CA ASN A 390 -14.25 -36.81 -1.73
C ASN A 390 -14.89 -36.50 -0.38
N LYS A 391 -14.52 -37.29 0.63
CA LYS A 391 -15.07 -37.16 1.98
C LYS A 391 -14.10 -36.39 2.85
N GLY A 392 -14.67 -35.55 3.68
CA GLY A 392 -13.97 -34.83 4.73
C GLY A 392 -14.85 -34.67 5.95
N SER A 393 -14.54 -33.65 6.72
CA SER A 393 -15.06 -33.42 8.05
C SER A 393 -15.72 -32.07 8.23
N ILE A 394 -16.67 -32.00 9.14
CA ILE A 394 -17.31 -30.78 9.59
C ILE A 394 -16.43 -30.13 10.65
N ALA A 395 -16.11 -28.85 10.50
CA ALA A 395 -15.31 -28.10 11.46
C ALA A 395 -16.18 -27.77 12.67
N ILE A 396 -17.21 -26.96 12.45
CA ILE A 396 -18.03 -26.45 13.55
C ILE A 396 -19.39 -25.96 13.04
N GLU A 397 -20.38 -25.97 13.92
CA GLU A 397 -21.67 -25.34 13.71
C GLU A 397 -21.58 -23.83 13.96
N VAL A 398 -22.12 -23.04 13.04
CA VAL A 398 -22.14 -21.58 13.09
C VAL A 398 -23.54 -21.06 12.77
N TYR A 399 -23.80 -19.81 13.12
CA TYR A 399 -25.04 -19.11 12.79
C TYR A 399 -24.73 -17.71 12.28
N LYS A 400 -25.65 -17.13 11.50
CA LYS A 400 -25.61 -15.71 11.15
C LYS A 400 -26.47 -14.93 12.12
N GLU A 401 -26.05 -13.73 12.52
CA GLU A 401 -26.80 -12.91 13.47
C GLU A 401 -28.16 -12.48 12.94
N ASP A 402 -28.29 -12.28 11.62
CA ASP A 402 -29.55 -11.95 10.95
C ASP A 402 -30.47 -13.16 10.75
N LYS A 403 -29.94 -14.39 10.91
CA LYS A 403 -30.68 -15.65 10.76
C LYS A 403 -30.28 -16.67 11.83
N PRO A 404 -30.51 -16.39 13.13
CA PRO A 404 -30.01 -17.21 14.24
C PRO A 404 -30.64 -18.62 14.29
N ASN A 405 -31.80 -18.79 13.67
CA ASN A 405 -32.48 -20.08 13.60
C ASN A 405 -31.94 -20.97 12.49
N ILE A 406 -31.20 -20.44 11.50
CA ILE A 406 -30.65 -21.29 10.43
C ILE A 406 -29.31 -21.86 10.89
N LYS A 407 -29.18 -23.18 10.78
CA LYS A 407 -27.95 -23.89 11.07
C LYS A 407 -27.02 -23.84 9.88
N TYR A 408 -25.81 -23.37 10.13
CA TYR A 408 -24.74 -23.46 9.15
C TYR A 408 -23.58 -24.31 9.67
N LEU A 409 -22.84 -24.92 8.76
CA LEU A 409 -21.61 -25.64 9.05
C LEU A 409 -20.45 -25.04 8.28
N LEU A 410 -19.28 -25.06 8.88
CA LEU A 410 -18.02 -24.81 8.19
C LEU A 410 -17.30 -26.12 7.87
N THR A 411 -16.71 -26.21 6.68
CA THR A 411 -15.82 -27.31 6.24
C THR A 411 -14.82 -26.80 5.21
N CYS A 412 -13.82 -27.59 4.83
CA CYS A 412 -12.91 -27.23 3.75
C CYS A 412 -13.64 -27.23 2.40
N PHE A 413 -13.36 -26.25 1.55
CA PHE A 413 -14.05 -26.15 0.27
C PHE A 413 -13.72 -27.32 -0.65
N HIS A 414 -12.46 -27.76 -0.72
CA HIS A 414 -12.08 -28.90 -1.56
C HIS A 414 -12.86 -30.19 -1.27
N VAL A 415 -13.40 -30.36 -0.05
CA VAL A 415 -14.21 -31.53 0.33
C VAL A 415 -15.57 -31.54 -0.36
N VAL A 416 -16.21 -30.37 -0.43
CA VAL A 416 -17.59 -30.22 -0.95
C VAL A 416 -17.66 -29.61 -2.35
N LYS A 417 -16.49 -29.40 -2.98
CA LYS A 417 -16.38 -28.80 -4.30
C LYS A 417 -16.92 -29.72 -5.39
N HIS A 418 -17.85 -29.21 -6.20
CA HIS A 418 -18.28 -29.82 -7.44
C HIS A 418 -17.34 -29.44 -8.61
N PRO A 419 -17.22 -30.26 -9.67
CA PRO A 419 -16.48 -29.87 -10.88
C PRO A 419 -16.95 -28.56 -11.52
N ASN A 420 -18.25 -28.25 -11.44
CA ASN A 420 -18.83 -27.00 -11.95
C ASN A 420 -18.61 -25.79 -11.03
N HIS A 421 -18.08 -25.98 -9.82
CA HIS A 421 -17.63 -24.87 -8.99
C HIS A 421 -16.25 -24.41 -9.45
N ASN A 422 -15.97 -23.11 -9.31
CA ASN A 422 -14.60 -22.62 -9.43
C ASN A 422 -14.00 -22.34 -8.05
N TRP A 423 -12.67 -22.29 -8.00
CA TRP A 423 -11.95 -22.05 -6.76
C TRP A 423 -12.12 -20.62 -6.22
N SER A 424 -12.52 -19.66 -7.05
CA SER A 424 -12.82 -18.30 -6.62
C SER A 424 -14.17 -18.15 -5.90
N GLY A 425 -14.88 -19.25 -5.64
CA GLY A 425 -16.11 -19.25 -4.86
C GLY A 425 -17.41 -19.14 -5.66
N GLN A 426 -17.33 -19.14 -6.99
CA GLN A 426 -18.52 -19.24 -7.82
C GLN A 426 -19.07 -20.66 -7.76
N LEU A 427 -20.27 -20.77 -7.19
CA LEU A 427 -21.02 -22.01 -7.11
C LEU A 427 -21.73 -22.32 -8.44
N SER A 428 -22.23 -23.54 -8.58
CA SER A 428 -22.95 -23.94 -9.78
C SER A 428 -24.31 -23.26 -9.83
N ASN A 429 -24.74 -22.89 -11.04
CA ASN A 429 -26.10 -22.40 -11.26
C ASN A 429 -27.15 -23.51 -11.11
N ASN A 430 -26.74 -24.79 -11.23
CA ASN A 430 -27.61 -25.92 -10.95
C ASN A 430 -27.63 -26.20 -9.43
N PRO A 431 -28.77 -26.02 -8.74
CA PRO A 431 -28.84 -26.22 -7.29
C PRO A 431 -28.42 -27.62 -6.83
N LEU A 432 -28.63 -28.64 -7.67
CA LEU A 432 -28.28 -30.03 -7.37
C LEU A 432 -26.76 -30.24 -7.19
N ASP A 433 -25.95 -29.49 -7.94
CA ASP A 433 -24.48 -29.56 -7.86
C ASP A 433 -23.95 -28.95 -6.54
N ASN A 434 -24.77 -28.15 -5.86
CA ASN A 434 -24.42 -27.49 -4.59
C ASN A 434 -24.87 -28.33 -3.38
N ARG A 435 -25.51 -29.48 -3.60
CA ARG A 435 -26.01 -30.33 -2.53
C ARG A 435 -24.88 -31.13 -1.88
N VAL A 436 -24.98 -31.31 -0.57
CA VAL A 436 -24.03 -32.09 0.21
C VAL A 436 -24.73 -33.19 1.00
N ILE A 437 -24.00 -34.28 1.21
CA ILE A 437 -24.39 -35.37 2.11
C ILE A 437 -23.63 -35.17 3.41
N ILE A 438 -24.36 -35.10 4.52
CA ILE A 438 -23.82 -35.00 5.87
C ILE A 438 -24.16 -36.30 6.60
N GLY A 439 -23.13 -37.01 7.04
CA GLY A 439 -23.23 -38.29 7.73
C GLY A 439 -23.36 -39.49 6.79
N SER A 440 -23.61 -40.68 7.36
CA SER A 440 -23.66 -41.95 6.63
C SER A 440 -24.99 -42.25 5.92
N GLY A 441 -25.95 -41.33 5.95
CA GLY A 441 -27.33 -41.58 5.50
C GLY A 441 -27.53 -41.63 3.99
N GLY A 442 -26.54 -41.21 3.19
CA GLY A 442 -26.61 -41.19 1.72
C GLY A 442 -27.62 -40.21 1.10
N LYS A 443 -28.52 -39.64 1.91
CA LYS A 443 -29.44 -38.58 1.51
C LYS A 443 -28.75 -37.22 1.64
N ASP A 444 -28.90 -36.38 0.62
CA ASP A 444 -28.47 -35.00 0.66
C ASP A 444 -29.33 -34.22 1.69
N ASN A 445 -28.66 -33.52 2.60
CA ASN A 445 -29.28 -32.85 3.74
C ASN A 445 -28.64 -31.49 4.06
N GLY A 446 -27.90 -30.94 3.09
CA GLY A 446 -27.42 -29.58 3.14
C GLY A 446 -27.07 -29.02 1.76
N THR A 447 -26.79 -27.71 1.72
CA THR A 447 -26.45 -26.98 0.50
C THR A 447 -25.23 -26.09 0.74
N VAL A 448 -24.24 -26.13 -0.14
CA VAL A 448 -23.17 -25.12 -0.19
C VAL A 448 -23.80 -23.79 -0.59
N ILE A 449 -23.80 -22.80 0.32
CA ILE A 449 -24.36 -21.47 0.05
C ILE A 449 -23.30 -20.41 -0.22
N ASN A 450 -22.07 -20.66 0.23
CA ASN A 450 -20.91 -19.82 -0.05
C ASN A 450 -19.64 -20.67 0.08
N ALA A 451 -18.64 -20.38 -0.73
CA ALA A 451 -17.33 -20.98 -0.62
C ALA A 451 -16.29 -20.01 -1.18
N LEU A 452 -15.03 -20.14 -0.74
CA LEU A 452 -13.92 -19.40 -1.33
C LEU A 452 -12.63 -20.15 -1.08
N ARG A 453 -11.73 -20.19 -2.07
CA ARG A 453 -10.30 -20.39 -1.86
C ARG A 453 -9.56 -19.09 -2.10
N SER A 454 -8.74 -18.71 -1.13
CA SER A 454 -7.78 -17.62 -1.18
C SER A 454 -6.41 -18.15 -0.78
N SER A 455 -5.39 -17.29 -0.83
CA SER A 455 -4.03 -17.67 -0.42
C SER A 455 -3.85 -17.83 1.10
N VAL A 456 -4.89 -17.63 1.91
CA VAL A 456 -4.82 -17.78 3.39
C VAL A 456 -5.87 -18.76 3.94
N TRP A 457 -6.90 -19.10 3.17
CA TRP A 457 -7.92 -20.07 3.58
C TRP A 457 -8.74 -20.60 2.40
N GLU A 458 -9.34 -21.79 2.58
CA GLU A 458 -10.29 -22.42 1.68
C GLU A 458 -11.42 -23.12 2.44
N CYS A 459 -12.58 -22.48 2.52
CA CYS A 459 -13.69 -22.96 3.35
C CYS A 459 -15.01 -22.78 2.61
N ALA A 460 -15.96 -23.67 2.94
CA ALA A 460 -17.33 -23.62 2.48
C ALA A 460 -18.27 -23.46 3.67
N LEU A 461 -19.32 -22.67 3.46
CA LEU A 461 -20.45 -22.51 4.36
C LEU A 461 -21.62 -23.33 3.83
N ILE A 462 -22.09 -24.25 4.66
CA ILE A 462 -23.17 -25.19 4.34
C ILE A 462 -24.41 -24.82 5.11
N GLU A 463 -25.55 -24.66 4.45
CA GLU A 463 -26.86 -24.57 5.09
C GLU A 463 -27.46 -25.98 5.26
N VAL A 464 -27.95 -26.30 6.47
CA VAL A 464 -28.49 -27.63 6.79
C VAL A 464 -30.01 -27.63 6.64
N ASP A 465 -30.58 -28.63 5.95
CA ASP A 465 -32.01 -28.65 5.64
C ASP A 465 -32.89 -29.04 6.85
N GLU A 466 -32.46 -30.03 7.65
CA GLU A 466 -33.22 -30.58 8.77
C GLU A 466 -32.39 -30.67 10.06
N PHE A 467 -32.99 -30.29 11.20
CA PHE A 467 -32.29 -30.11 12.49
C PHE A 467 -31.81 -31.40 13.17
N ASN A 468 -32.39 -32.56 12.83
CA ASN A 468 -32.28 -33.78 13.64
C ASN A 468 -31.16 -34.73 13.21
N SER A 469 -30.41 -34.40 12.16
CA SER A 469 -29.50 -35.36 11.49
C SER A 469 -28.04 -35.28 11.94
N ILE A 470 -27.64 -34.29 12.74
CA ILE A 470 -26.23 -34.07 13.08
C ILE A 470 -26.04 -34.17 14.59
N SER A 471 -25.27 -35.17 15.02
CA SER A 471 -24.72 -35.20 16.38
C SER A 471 -23.82 -33.98 16.55
N PRO A 472 -24.08 -33.07 17.53
CA PRO A 472 -23.22 -31.93 17.79
C PRO A 472 -21.76 -32.37 17.93
N LEU A 473 -20.82 -31.67 17.29
CA LEU A 473 -19.38 -31.93 17.45
C LEU A 473 -18.97 -32.02 18.93
N GLN A 474 -19.59 -31.18 19.76
CA GLN A 474 -19.40 -31.12 21.21
C GLN A 474 -19.63 -32.46 21.90
N ASN A 475 -20.58 -33.28 21.40
CA ASN A 475 -20.82 -34.62 21.92
C ASN A 475 -19.69 -35.59 21.59
N LEU A 476 -19.01 -35.40 20.45
CA LEU A 476 -17.88 -36.23 20.03
C LEU A 476 -16.61 -35.88 20.80
N ILE A 477 -16.36 -34.59 21.01
CA ILE A 477 -15.13 -34.11 21.65
C ILE A 477 -15.24 -33.99 23.18
N ASN A 478 -16.44 -34.19 23.74
CA ASN A 478 -16.75 -34.01 25.16
C ASN A 478 -16.26 -32.65 25.71
N MET A 479 -16.40 -31.60 24.90
CA MET A 479 -15.91 -30.26 25.20
C MET A 479 -16.75 -29.21 24.49
N VAL A 480 -17.02 -28.10 25.19
CA VAL A 480 -17.75 -26.95 24.64
C VAL A 480 -16.76 -26.02 23.94
N ILE A 481 -16.98 -25.77 22.65
CA ILE A 481 -16.22 -24.76 21.91
C ILE A 481 -16.78 -23.38 22.23
N LYS A 482 -15.93 -22.49 22.75
CA LYS A 482 -16.33 -21.17 23.29
C LYS A 482 -16.44 -20.11 22.20
N GLU A 483 -15.29 -19.74 21.63
CA GLU A 483 -15.13 -18.64 20.68
C GLU A 483 -13.82 -18.84 19.89
N PRO A 484 -13.64 -18.17 18.74
CA PRO A 484 -12.36 -18.20 18.05
C PRO A 484 -11.31 -17.45 18.87
N ARG A 485 -10.09 -17.98 18.90
CA ARG A 485 -8.93 -17.32 19.51
C ARG A 485 -8.01 -16.78 18.43
N VAL A 486 -7.53 -15.56 18.61
CA VAL A 486 -6.46 -15.01 17.77
C VAL A 486 -5.14 -15.54 18.32
N LEU A 487 -4.43 -16.31 17.51
CA LEU A 487 -3.12 -16.85 17.87
C LEU A 487 -2.06 -15.76 17.85
N ASP A 488 -1.18 -15.80 18.84
CA ASP A 488 0.02 -14.98 18.88
C ASP A 488 1.26 -15.83 19.27
N LYS A 489 2.39 -15.15 19.41
CA LYS A 489 3.70 -15.79 19.68
C LYS A 489 3.76 -16.53 21.03
N LYS A 490 2.91 -16.18 22.00
CA LYS A 490 2.83 -16.87 23.31
C LYS A 490 2.11 -18.21 23.22
N ASP A 491 1.42 -18.44 22.10
CA ASP A 491 0.67 -19.67 21.85
C ASP A 491 1.54 -20.77 21.25
N LEU A 492 2.72 -20.42 20.73
CA LEU A 492 3.70 -21.38 20.27
C LEU A 492 4.12 -22.29 21.43
N SER A 493 4.27 -23.59 21.12
CA SER A 493 4.50 -24.68 22.07
C SER A 493 3.31 -25.02 22.99
N GLN A 494 2.14 -24.39 22.84
CA GLN A 494 0.92 -24.85 23.53
C GLN A 494 0.35 -26.10 22.88
N ASP A 495 -0.40 -26.87 23.68
CA ASP A 495 -1.12 -28.05 23.20
C ASP A 495 -2.30 -27.63 22.32
N ALA A 496 -2.43 -28.30 21.18
CA ALA A 496 -3.56 -28.19 20.27
C ALA A 496 -4.19 -29.56 20.07
N PHE A 497 -5.50 -29.59 19.89
CA PHE A 497 -6.29 -30.80 19.84
C PHE A 497 -7.15 -30.83 18.58
N MET A 498 -7.33 -32.02 18.04
CA MET A 498 -8.22 -32.29 16.91
C MET A 498 -8.85 -33.66 17.09
N PHE A 499 -10.18 -33.74 17.00
CA PHE A 499 -10.85 -35.03 17.01
C PHE A 499 -10.77 -35.70 15.63
N SER A 500 -9.89 -36.70 15.50
CA SER A 500 -9.78 -37.47 14.26
C SER A 500 -10.92 -38.49 14.21
N ARG A 501 -11.76 -38.40 13.19
CA ARG A 501 -12.91 -39.30 13.05
C ARG A 501 -12.49 -40.67 12.55
N LYS A 502 -11.41 -40.73 11.78
CA LYS A 502 -10.81 -41.99 11.35
C LYS A 502 -10.26 -42.80 12.53
N LYS A 503 -9.60 -42.12 13.47
CA LYS A 503 -9.08 -42.73 14.71
C LYS A 503 -10.09 -42.77 15.85
N ASN A 504 -11.25 -42.16 15.67
CA ASN A 504 -12.31 -42.00 16.67
C ASN A 504 -11.79 -41.56 18.04
N SER A 505 -10.84 -40.62 18.07
CA SER A 505 -10.18 -40.18 19.29
C SER A 505 -9.60 -38.79 19.14
N ASN A 506 -9.51 -38.09 20.26
CA ASN A 506 -8.90 -36.77 20.29
C ASN A 506 -7.37 -36.89 20.13
N GLN A 507 -6.85 -36.28 19.07
CA GLN A 507 -5.43 -36.28 18.77
C GLN A 507 -4.81 -35.02 19.36
N LYS A 508 -3.77 -35.22 20.16
CA LYS A 508 -3.00 -34.15 20.78
C LYS A 508 -1.79 -33.82 19.93
N GLY A 509 -1.57 -32.54 19.68
CA GLY A 509 -0.38 -32.00 19.03
C GLY A 509 0.14 -30.75 19.75
N GLU A 510 1.29 -30.28 19.31
CA GLU A 510 1.93 -29.05 19.79
C GLU A 510 1.93 -28.03 18.66
N LEU A 511 1.51 -26.79 18.97
CA LEU A 511 1.48 -25.68 18.03
C LEU A 511 2.90 -25.17 17.76
N LEU A 512 3.41 -25.41 16.55
CA LEU A 512 4.77 -25.00 16.16
C LEU A 512 4.82 -23.60 15.54
N SER A 513 3.80 -23.23 14.78
CA SER A 513 3.72 -21.95 14.08
C SER A 513 2.27 -21.56 13.82
N HIS A 514 2.00 -20.26 13.76
CA HIS A 514 0.77 -19.69 13.20
C HIS A 514 1.06 -18.81 11.96
N SER A 515 2.28 -18.90 11.42
CA SER A 515 2.76 -18.12 10.27
C SER A 515 3.56 -19.03 9.34
N CYS A 516 2.91 -20.09 8.85
CA CYS A 516 3.49 -21.05 7.91
C CYS A 516 2.99 -20.82 6.48
N SER A 517 3.87 -20.93 5.50
CA SER A 517 3.54 -20.89 4.07
C SER A 517 4.09 -22.11 3.36
N PHE A 518 3.34 -22.66 2.40
CA PHE A 518 3.78 -23.73 1.51
C PHE A 518 3.02 -23.72 0.19
N GLU A 519 3.51 -24.50 -0.77
CA GLU A 519 2.82 -24.76 -2.05
C GLU A 519 2.00 -26.03 -1.98
N LEU A 520 0.78 -25.98 -2.53
CA LEU A 520 -0.16 -27.09 -2.52
C LEU A 520 -0.76 -27.32 -3.91
N ASP A 521 -0.78 -28.58 -4.33
CA ASP A 521 -1.48 -28.98 -5.55
C ASP A 521 -2.95 -29.21 -5.24
N PHE A 522 -3.81 -28.37 -5.83
CA PHE A 522 -5.25 -28.59 -5.79
C PHE A 522 -5.72 -29.35 -7.03
N PRO A 523 -6.72 -30.25 -6.89
CA PRO A 523 -7.29 -30.97 -8.02
C PRO A 523 -7.79 -30.02 -9.11
N GLY A 524 -7.27 -30.19 -10.33
CA GLY A 524 -7.67 -29.41 -11.50
C GLY A 524 -6.86 -28.14 -11.75
N ASP A 525 -5.98 -27.74 -10.82
CA ASP A 525 -5.04 -26.64 -11.08
C ASP A 525 -3.83 -27.13 -11.88
N THR A 526 -3.32 -26.28 -12.77
CA THR A 526 -2.13 -26.59 -13.58
C THR A 526 -0.83 -26.26 -12.85
N ASN A 527 -0.90 -25.42 -11.82
CA ASN A 527 0.25 -24.95 -11.05
C ASN A 527 -0.04 -25.09 -9.56
N PRO A 528 0.99 -25.34 -8.73
CA PRO A 528 0.86 -25.29 -7.28
C PRO A 528 0.31 -23.95 -6.81
N PHE A 529 -0.53 -23.99 -5.78
CA PHE A 529 -1.13 -22.81 -5.18
C PHE A 529 -0.44 -22.48 -3.86
N GLN A 530 0.04 -21.24 -3.72
CA GLN A 530 0.72 -20.78 -2.52
C GLN A 530 -0.28 -20.42 -1.42
N MET A 531 -0.17 -21.11 -0.29
CA MET A 531 -0.92 -20.84 0.93
C MET A 531 -0.01 -20.16 1.96
N TYR A 532 -0.55 -19.20 2.71
CA TYR A 532 0.17 -18.34 3.66
C TYR A 532 -0.52 -18.33 5.03
N ASP A 533 0.26 -17.96 6.04
CA ASP A 533 -0.19 -17.65 7.40
C ASP A 533 -1.02 -18.79 8.03
N LEU A 534 -0.58 -20.02 7.75
CA LEU A 534 -1.18 -21.26 8.24
C LEU A 534 -0.67 -21.64 9.63
N ILE A 535 -1.49 -22.40 10.32
CA ILE A 535 -1.18 -23.05 11.59
C ILE A 535 -0.47 -24.37 11.30
N LYS A 536 0.71 -24.57 11.89
CA LYS A 536 1.52 -25.80 11.80
C LYS A 536 1.54 -26.51 13.14
N VAL A 537 1.12 -27.77 13.16
CA VAL A 537 1.02 -28.61 14.37
C VAL A 537 1.69 -29.94 14.11
N TRP A 538 2.28 -30.54 15.14
CA TRP A 538 2.79 -31.92 15.06
C TRP A 538 2.43 -32.72 16.31
N ASN A 539 2.51 -34.04 16.23
CA ASN A 539 2.48 -34.88 17.41
C ASN A 539 3.88 -34.95 18.03
N LYS A 540 4.05 -34.35 19.21
CA LYS A 540 5.32 -34.26 19.92
C LYS A 540 5.96 -35.62 20.24
N GLN A 541 5.15 -36.67 20.44
CA GLN A 541 5.64 -37.97 20.87
C GLN A 541 6.34 -38.76 19.76
N ASN A 542 5.84 -38.63 18.53
CA ASN A 542 6.29 -39.45 17.39
C ASN A 542 6.68 -38.61 16.17
N GLN A 543 6.64 -37.28 16.26
CA GLN A 543 6.98 -36.32 15.20
C GLN A 543 6.18 -36.57 13.90
N SER A 544 4.93 -37.01 14.05
CA SER A 544 4.01 -37.29 12.93
C SER A 544 2.88 -36.25 12.87
N PRO A 545 2.13 -36.14 11.76
CA PRO A 545 0.89 -35.39 11.75
C PRO A 545 -0.10 -35.98 12.78
N ILE A 546 -0.91 -35.11 13.39
CA ILE A 546 -2.03 -35.53 14.24
C ILE A 546 -3.24 -35.98 13.40
N GLN A 547 -3.34 -35.50 12.15
CA GLN A 547 -4.41 -35.84 11.22
C GLN A 547 -4.12 -37.04 10.32
N ASP A 548 -5.16 -37.56 9.67
CA ASP A 548 -5.07 -38.55 8.61
C ASP A 548 -5.99 -38.21 7.41
N PHE A 549 -5.92 -38.95 6.32
CA PHE A 549 -6.80 -38.78 5.16
C PHE A 549 -8.27 -38.97 5.57
N GLY A 550 -9.11 -37.98 5.24
CA GLY A 550 -10.51 -37.84 5.65
C GLY A 550 -10.72 -36.79 6.75
N ASP A 551 -9.66 -36.34 7.41
CA ASP A 551 -9.76 -35.34 8.50
C ASP A 551 -9.81 -33.89 7.98
N SER A 552 -9.70 -33.65 6.66
CA SER A 552 -9.90 -32.32 6.06
C SER A 552 -11.22 -31.72 6.50
N GLY A 553 -11.18 -30.56 7.15
CA GLY A 553 -12.32 -29.85 7.69
C GLY A 553 -12.52 -30.06 9.18
N ASN A 554 -11.71 -30.87 9.89
CA ASN A 554 -11.80 -30.94 11.35
C ASN A 554 -11.41 -29.61 12.02
N LEU A 555 -12.02 -29.35 13.19
CA LEU A 555 -11.65 -28.23 14.05
C LEU A 555 -10.37 -28.53 14.82
N LEU A 556 -9.45 -27.57 14.79
CA LEU A 556 -8.31 -27.47 15.70
C LEU A 556 -8.68 -26.53 16.85
N TYR A 557 -8.47 -26.97 18.09
CA TYR A 557 -8.82 -26.22 19.30
C TYR A 557 -7.76 -26.36 20.39
N ASP A 558 -7.77 -25.49 21.40
CA ASP A 558 -6.86 -25.58 22.56
C ASP A 558 -7.48 -26.35 23.74
N ASP A 559 -6.69 -26.58 24.78
CA ASP A 559 -7.11 -27.21 26.05
C ASP A 559 -8.27 -26.50 26.77
N ASN A 560 -8.49 -25.23 26.44
CA ASN A 560 -9.52 -24.38 27.02
C ASN A 560 -10.81 -24.33 26.19
N GLY A 561 -10.87 -25.04 25.06
CA GLY A 561 -12.00 -25.08 24.17
C GLY A 561 -12.15 -23.86 23.26
N PHE A 562 -11.08 -23.09 23.05
CA PHE A 562 -11.08 -22.06 22.02
C PHE A 562 -10.76 -22.65 20.65
N ALA A 563 -11.48 -22.17 19.65
CA ALA A 563 -11.27 -22.58 18.27
C ALA A 563 -10.04 -21.88 17.69
N LEU A 564 -9.08 -22.66 17.17
CA LEU A 564 -7.83 -22.15 16.59
C LEU A 564 -7.89 -22.13 15.06
N GLY A 565 -8.36 -23.22 14.45
CA GLY A 565 -8.30 -23.36 13.00
C GLY A 565 -9.11 -24.51 12.41
N ILE A 566 -9.11 -24.60 11.09
CA ILE A 566 -9.72 -25.69 10.30
C ILE A 566 -8.60 -26.46 9.61
N VAL A 567 -8.46 -27.73 9.96
CA VAL A 567 -7.43 -28.63 9.43
C VAL A 567 -7.72 -28.94 7.97
N PHE A 568 -6.72 -28.93 7.06
CA PHE A 568 -6.99 -29.12 5.63
C PHE A 568 -5.91 -29.89 4.84
N ALA A 569 -4.65 -29.88 5.29
CA ALA A 569 -3.55 -30.49 4.56
C ALA A 569 -2.49 -31.04 5.51
N LYS A 570 -1.79 -32.12 5.13
CA LYS A 570 -0.72 -32.76 5.91
C LYS A 570 0.56 -32.95 5.11
N SER A 571 1.69 -33.03 5.81
CA SER A 571 2.88 -33.72 5.31
C SER A 571 3.06 -35.05 6.04
N ASN A 572 4.18 -35.72 5.81
CA ASN A 572 4.61 -36.88 6.61
C ASN A 572 4.91 -36.54 8.08
N GLN A 573 5.13 -35.26 8.43
CA GLN A 573 5.49 -34.81 9.78
C GLN A 573 4.45 -33.85 10.40
N PHE A 574 3.74 -33.07 9.59
CA PHE A 574 2.97 -31.93 10.08
C PHE A 574 1.50 -31.97 9.68
N THR A 575 0.68 -31.41 10.56
CA THR A 575 -0.70 -31.04 10.31
C THR A 575 -0.80 -29.55 10.08
N TYR A 576 -1.48 -29.15 9.01
CA TYR A 576 -1.71 -27.76 8.67
C TYR A 576 -3.19 -27.40 8.79
N ALA A 577 -3.44 -26.25 9.42
CA ALA A 577 -4.77 -25.71 9.60
C ALA A 577 -4.83 -24.23 9.19
N MET A 578 -5.99 -23.80 8.75
CA MET A 578 -6.27 -22.40 8.41
C MET A 578 -6.84 -21.71 9.63
N ASN A 579 -6.45 -20.46 9.90
CA ASN A 579 -6.98 -19.70 11.02
C ASN A 579 -8.51 -19.51 10.88
N ILE A 580 -9.27 -19.95 11.89
CA ILE A 580 -10.74 -19.97 11.85
C ILE A 580 -11.36 -18.56 11.82
N ASN A 581 -10.62 -17.54 12.26
CA ASN A 581 -11.12 -16.17 12.24
C ASN A 581 -11.40 -15.67 10.81
N PHE A 582 -10.64 -16.14 9.80
CA PHE A 582 -10.84 -15.72 8.42
C PHE A 582 -12.23 -16.11 7.86
N PRO A 583 -12.63 -17.40 7.85
CA PRO A 583 -13.95 -17.78 7.35
C PRO A 583 -15.10 -17.22 8.20
N LEU A 584 -14.95 -17.13 9.54
CA LEU A 584 -15.99 -16.54 10.40
C LEU A 584 -16.28 -15.08 10.01
N ASN A 585 -15.24 -14.27 9.84
CA ASN A 585 -15.36 -12.86 9.45
C ASN A 585 -15.87 -12.73 8.01
N TYR A 586 -15.35 -13.53 7.07
CA TYR A 586 -15.75 -13.43 5.67
C TYR A 586 -17.21 -13.81 5.44
N PHE A 587 -17.68 -14.90 6.07
CA PHE A 587 -19.07 -15.34 5.94
C PHE A 587 -20.05 -14.59 6.85
N ASN A 588 -19.54 -13.71 7.72
CA ASN A 588 -20.30 -13.00 8.76
C ASN A 588 -21.11 -13.98 9.64
N VAL A 589 -20.42 -14.98 10.20
CA VAL A 589 -21.01 -16.03 11.03
C VAL A 589 -20.30 -16.10 12.39
N LYS A 590 -21.03 -16.58 13.41
CA LYS A 590 -20.51 -16.80 14.77
C LYS A 590 -20.62 -18.26 15.16
N ILE A 591 -19.69 -18.72 15.98
CA ILE A 591 -19.74 -20.08 16.55
C ILE A 591 -21.00 -20.22 17.39
N ARG A 592 -21.78 -21.28 17.13
CA ARG A 592 -22.97 -21.55 17.93
C ARG A 592 -22.57 -22.09 19.29
N LYS A 593 -22.99 -21.39 20.34
CA LYS A 593 -22.87 -21.86 21.73
C LYS A 593 -23.95 -22.92 21.98
N PRO A 594 -23.64 -23.96 22.78
CA PRO A 594 -24.60 -25.02 23.12
C PRO A 594 -25.86 -24.48 23.79
#